data_AF-A0A7C5XXT1-F1
#
_entry.id   AF-A0A7C5XXT1-F1
#
_cell.length_a   1.000
_cell.length_b   1.000
_cell.length_c   1.000
_cell.angle_alpha   90.00
_cell.angle_beta   90.00
_cell.angle_gamma   90.00
#
_symmetry.space_group_name_H-M   'P 1'
#
loop_
_entity.id
_entity.type
_entity.pdbx_description
1 polymer ?
#
loop_
_entity_poly.entity_id
_entity_poly.type
_entity_poly.pdbx_seq_one_letter_code
_entity_poly.pdbx_strand_id
1 'polypeptide(L)'
;MYQDMASQTFYGGFLHMSAEKKMKYIVKDLEDFSPLIIYIKKLYFKEYEDVIDLLKKKIGSRIVCLDENCKKIFLTKDLSINYLDKMLRKNVEVIGLGIFIGSIIKKRFVPSPHLLEIIYRSINKIRGAVSAEKDGVKNFLYGKDLLYRSLKDLYPPLEKGDIIAVLDKDDYSVIGVGELLEDLEKIMILKRDKRYENMPIVANVMDLGIYLRAQHMFIE
;
A
#
# COMPACT_ATOMS: atom_id res chain seq x y z
N MET A 1 -82.29 -6.45 -8.23
CA MET A 1 -81.51 -6.31 -6.99
C MET A 1 -80.15 -5.75 -7.40
N TYR A 2 -79.92 -4.46 -7.11
CA TYR A 2 -78.66 -3.67 -7.11
C TYR A 2 -77.41 -4.32 -7.75
N GLN A 3 -76.80 -3.82 -8.84
CA GLN A 3 -76.06 -2.54 -9.02
C GLN A 3 -75.06 -2.21 -7.89
N ASP A 4 -73.76 -2.39 -8.18
CA ASP A 4 -72.60 -1.56 -7.78
C ASP A 4 -71.42 -1.99 -8.68
N MET A 5 -71.02 -1.22 -9.70
CA MET A 5 -70.18 -0.01 -9.72
C MET A 5 -68.69 -0.24 -9.44
N ALA A 6 -67.90 0.26 -10.38
CA ALA A 6 -66.45 0.21 -10.46
C ALA A 6 -65.76 1.18 -9.48
N SER A 7 -64.49 0.89 -9.17
CA SER A 7 -63.49 1.93 -8.93
C SER A 7 -62.12 1.49 -9.44
N GLN A 8 -61.57 2.30 -10.33
CA GLN A 8 -60.15 2.30 -10.69
C GLN A 8 -59.34 2.87 -9.53
N THR A 9 -58.17 2.31 -9.26
CA THR A 9 -57.02 3.12 -8.84
C THR A 9 -55.70 2.45 -9.25
N PHE A 10 -54.96 3.17 -10.08
CA PHE A 10 -53.52 3.06 -10.29
C PHE A 10 -52.76 2.98 -8.96
N TYR A 11 -51.63 2.28 -8.90
CA TYR A 11 -50.30 2.88 -8.65
C TYR A 11 -49.22 1.78 -8.47
N GLY A 12 -48.11 1.96 -9.19
CA GLY A 12 -46.79 1.73 -8.62
C GLY A 12 -46.15 0.36 -8.88
N GLY A 13 -45.53 0.21 -10.05
CA GLY A 13 -44.46 -0.76 -10.21
C GLY A 13 -43.32 -0.45 -9.25
N PHE A 14 -42.90 -1.44 -8.48
CA PHE A 14 -41.55 -1.50 -7.94
C PHE A 14 -40.81 -2.59 -8.70
N LEU A 15 -40.24 -2.19 -9.84
CA LEU A 15 -38.98 -2.77 -10.27
C LEU A 15 -38.04 -2.62 -9.08
N HIS A 16 -37.72 -3.73 -8.42
CA HIS A 16 -36.55 -3.80 -7.55
C HIS A 16 -35.31 -3.64 -8.44
N MET A 17 -35.03 -2.39 -8.83
CA MET A 17 -33.69 -2.00 -9.21
C MET A 17 -32.85 -2.14 -7.95
N SER A 18 -31.97 -3.14 -7.93
CA SER A 18 -30.90 -3.19 -6.94
C SER A 18 -30.19 -1.85 -6.98
N ALA A 19 -30.16 -1.13 -5.86
CA ALA A 19 -29.42 0.11 -5.75
C ALA A 19 -27.97 -0.15 -6.17
N GLU A 20 -27.59 0.32 -7.36
CA GLU A 20 -26.22 0.30 -7.82
C GLU A 20 -25.37 1.01 -6.76
N LYS A 21 -24.54 0.24 -6.07
CA LYS A 21 -23.59 0.75 -5.09
C LYS A 21 -22.55 1.56 -5.88
N LYS A 22 -22.81 2.85 -6.12
CA LYS A 22 -21.86 3.72 -6.82
C LYS A 22 -20.53 3.65 -6.08
N MET A 23 -19.52 3.11 -6.73
CA MET A 23 -18.16 3.00 -6.19
C MET A 23 -17.67 4.41 -5.87
N LYS A 24 -17.43 4.68 -4.58
CA LYS A 24 -16.98 5.98 -4.10
C LYS A 24 -15.46 5.98 -4.12
N TYR A 25 -14.89 6.64 -5.12
CA TYR A 25 -13.45 6.88 -5.22
C TYR A 25 -13.10 8.24 -4.62
N ILE A 26 -11.83 8.41 -4.25
CA ILE A 26 -11.26 9.66 -3.74
C ILE A 26 -10.12 10.06 -4.66
N VAL A 27 -10.11 11.31 -5.11
CA VAL A 27 -8.98 11.91 -5.84
C VAL A 27 -8.41 13.04 -5.00
N LYS A 28 -7.09 13.08 -4.87
CA LYS A 28 -6.34 14.15 -4.18
C LYS A 28 -5.09 14.52 -4.97
N ASP A 29 -4.61 15.74 -4.79
CA ASP A 29 -3.23 16.06 -5.12
C ASP A 29 -2.28 15.28 -4.21
N LEU A 30 -1.12 14.89 -4.75
CA LEU A 30 -0.08 14.15 -4.04
C LEU A 30 0.34 14.85 -2.75
N GLU A 31 0.47 16.17 -2.80
CA GLU A 31 0.88 17.02 -1.67
C GLU A 31 -0.17 17.08 -0.56
N ASP A 32 -1.44 16.90 -0.91
CA ASP A 32 -2.55 16.91 0.04
C ASP A 32 -2.81 15.53 0.66
N PHE A 33 -2.06 14.51 0.24
CA PHE A 33 -2.18 13.17 0.79
C PHE A 33 -1.26 12.98 2.00
N SER A 34 -1.67 13.58 3.13
CA SER A 34 -0.91 13.60 4.38
C SER A 34 -0.29 12.26 4.82
N PRO A 35 -0.96 11.09 4.69
CA PRO A 35 -0.36 9.82 5.13
C PRO A 35 0.96 9.49 4.43
N LEU A 36 1.05 9.73 3.11
CA LEU A 36 2.29 9.53 2.35
C LEU A 36 3.32 10.60 2.69
N ILE A 37 2.90 11.87 2.82
CA ILE A 37 3.81 12.97 3.16
C ILE A 37 4.47 12.74 4.51
N ILE A 38 3.70 12.33 5.52
CA ILE A 38 4.21 12.00 6.86
C ILE A 38 5.22 10.85 6.78
N TYR A 39 4.90 9.81 6.00
CA TYR A 39 5.79 8.67 5.80
C TYR A 39 7.13 9.08 5.17
N ILE A 40 7.10 9.84 4.06
CA ILE A 40 8.32 10.29 3.37
C ILE A 40 9.10 11.29 4.23
N LYS A 41 8.43 12.20 4.95
CA LYS A 41 9.08 13.12 5.91
C LYS A 41 9.83 12.38 7.00
N LYS A 42 9.28 11.26 7.51
CA LYS A 42 9.97 10.44 8.49
C LYS A 42 11.28 9.89 7.93
N LEU A 43 11.25 9.37 6.69
CA LEU A 43 12.43 8.75 6.06
C LEU A 43 13.50 9.75 5.60
N TYR A 44 13.07 10.91 5.09
CA TYR A 44 13.93 11.84 4.35
C TYR A 44 13.97 13.26 4.92
N PHE A 45 13.36 13.53 6.09
CA PHE A 45 13.34 14.80 6.82
C PHE A 45 13.55 16.10 6.00
N LYS A 46 14.79 16.49 5.68
CA LYS A 46 15.09 17.72 4.93
C LYS A 46 14.94 17.58 3.41
N GLU A 47 15.08 16.37 2.89
CA GLU A 47 15.04 16.02 1.47
C GLU A 47 13.66 15.48 1.03
N TYR A 48 12.62 15.59 1.87
CA TYR A 48 11.31 15.02 1.56
C TYR A 48 10.67 15.65 0.31
N GLU A 49 10.88 16.95 0.09
CA GLU A 49 10.34 17.68 -1.07
C GLU A 49 10.94 17.17 -2.37
N ASP A 50 12.26 16.89 -2.38
CA ASP A 50 12.93 16.28 -3.53
C ASP A 50 12.32 14.91 -3.88
N VAL A 51 11.93 14.13 -2.87
CA VAL A 51 11.26 12.84 -3.09
C VAL A 51 9.86 13.05 -3.68
N ILE A 52 9.10 14.04 -3.19
CA ILE A 52 7.76 14.35 -3.73
C ILE A 52 7.85 14.82 -5.19
N ASP A 53 8.77 15.73 -5.50
CA ASP A 53 8.99 16.22 -6.86
C ASP A 53 9.44 15.11 -7.80
N LEU A 54 10.27 14.19 -7.30
CA LEU A 54 10.66 13.01 -8.04
C LEU A 54 9.47 12.10 -8.37
N LEU A 55 8.58 11.85 -7.41
CA LEU A 55 7.36 11.07 -7.62
C LEU A 55 6.42 11.75 -8.63
N LYS A 56 6.25 13.07 -8.55
CA LYS A 56 5.50 13.86 -9.54
C LYS A 56 6.06 13.69 -10.94
N LYS A 57 7.39 13.81 -11.10
CA LYS A 57 8.07 13.71 -12.39
C LYS A 57 8.01 12.30 -12.97
N LYS A 58 8.18 11.26 -12.14
CA LYS A 58 8.27 9.87 -12.61
C LYS A 58 6.91 9.21 -12.80
N ILE A 59 5.95 9.50 -11.93
CA ILE A 59 4.67 8.78 -11.88
C ILE A 59 3.53 9.74 -12.22
N GLY A 60 3.36 10.78 -11.41
CA GLY A 60 2.31 11.78 -11.56
C GLY A 60 1.97 12.47 -10.23
N SER A 61 1.00 13.36 -10.27
CA SER A 61 0.63 14.25 -9.16
C SER A 61 -0.72 13.92 -8.53
N ARG A 62 -1.44 12.90 -9.02
CA ARG A 62 -2.79 12.57 -8.54
C ARG A 62 -2.82 11.25 -7.77
N ILE A 63 -3.30 11.32 -6.54
CA ILE A 63 -3.61 10.17 -5.71
C ILE A 63 -5.05 9.75 -5.97
N VAL A 64 -5.25 8.46 -6.19
CA VAL A 64 -6.56 7.85 -6.37
C VAL A 64 -6.74 6.70 -5.39
N CYS A 65 -7.77 6.77 -4.55
CA CYS A 65 -8.29 5.64 -3.80
C CYS A 65 -9.55 5.14 -4.49
N LEU A 66 -9.61 3.85 -4.82
CA LEU A 66 -10.77 3.26 -5.47
C LEU A 66 -11.89 2.88 -4.48
N ASP A 67 -11.60 3.02 -3.18
CA ASP A 67 -12.54 2.81 -2.08
C ASP A 67 -12.38 3.90 -1.02
N GLU A 68 -13.44 4.10 -0.23
CA GLU A 68 -13.48 5.12 0.84
C GLU A 68 -12.48 4.89 1.98
N ASN A 69 -12.01 3.65 2.15
CA ASN A 69 -11.03 3.29 3.17
C ASN A 69 -9.58 3.36 2.65
N CYS A 70 -9.38 3.71 1.37
CA CYS A 70 -8.07 3.75 0.73
C CYS A 70 -7.28 2.44 0.94
N LYS A 71 -7.94 1.29 0.80
CA LYS A 71 -7.27 -0.02 0.81
C LYS A 71 -6.34 -0.17 -0.38
N LYS A 72 -6.65 0.47 -1.51
CA LYS A 72 -5.76 0.52 -2.68
C LYS A 72 -5.54 1.96 -3.11
N ILE A 73 -4.29 2.43 -2.98
CA ILE A 73 -3.90 3.80 -3.30
C ILE A 73 -3.00 3.77 -4.53
N PHE A 74 -3.36 4.55 -5.53
CA PHE A 74 -2.59 4.69 -6.76
C PHE A 74 -2.10 6.12 -6.93
N LEU A 75 -0.90 6.26 -7.48
CA LEU A 75 -0.38 7.53 -7.98
C LEU A 75 -0.42 7.52 -9.51
N THR A 76 -0.95 8.60 -10.08
CA THR A 76 -1.22 8.68 -11.52
C THR A 76 -1.13 10.11 -12.03
N LYS A 77 -1.20 10.25 -13.35
CA LYS A 77 -1.23 11.56 -14.04
C LYS A 77 -2.66 12.07 -14.16
N ASP A 78 -2.82 13.38 -14.30
CA ASP A 78 -4.14 14.04 -14.50
C ASP A 78 -4.95 13.39 -15.63
N LEU A 79 -4.29 13.05 -16.73
CA LEU A 79 -4.93 12.44 -17.89
C LEU A 79 -5.65 11.13 -17.55
N SER A 80 -5.11 10.34 -16.61
CA SER A 80 -5.71 9.07 -16.17
C SER A 80 -7.04 9.26 -15.45
N ILE A 81 -7.22 10.39 -14.75
CA ILE A 81 -8.47 10.71 -14.04
C ILE A 81 -9.62 10.88 -15.04
N ASN A 82 -9.36 11.48 -16.21
CA ASN A 82 -10.37 11.62 -17.26
C ASN A 82 -10.84 10.25 -17.78
N TYR A 83 -9.96 9.25 -17.82
CA TYR A 83 -10.32 7.88 -18.18
C TYR A 83 -11.16 7.20 -17.09
N LEU A 84 -10.84 7.43 -15.81
CA LEU A 84 -11.62 6.92 -14.68
C LEU A 84 -13.08 7.35 -14.78
N ASP A 85 -13.33 8.65 -14.92
CA ASP A 85 -14.69 9.19 -15.03
C ASP A 85 -15.46 8.59 -16.21
N LYS A 86 -14.77 8.39 -17.35
CA LYS A 86 -15.37 7.76 -18.54
C LYS A 86 -15.73 6.29 -18.32
N MET A 87 -14.89 5.53 -17.62
CA MET A 87 -15.15 4.11 -17.33
C MET A 87 -16.27 3.94 -16.31
N LEU A 88 -16.31 4.78 -15.28
CA LEU A 88 -17.38 4.77 -14.28
C LEU A 88 -18.75 5.08 -14.90
N ARG A 89 -18.83 6.02 -15.86
CA ARG A 89 -20.08 6.27 -16.62
C ARG A 89 -20.55 5.10 -17.47
N LYS A 90 -19.66 4.14 -17.75
CA LYS A 90 -19.95 2.93 -18.53
C LYS A 90 -20.21 1.71 -17.64
N ASN A 91 -20.31 1.89 -16.31
CA ASN A 91 -20.41 0.79 -15.34
C ASN A 91 -19.27 -0.24 -15.49
N VAL A 92 -18.08 0.21 -15.90
CA VAL A 92 -16.88 -0.62 -15.93
C VAL A 92 -16.20 -0.54 -14.59
N GLU A 93 -15.98 -1.68 -13.97
CA GLU A 93 -15.21 -1.78 -12.73
C GLU A 93 -13.75 -1.41 -12.99
N VAL A 94 -13.24 -0.42 -12.24
CA VAL A 94 -11.84 -0.02 -12.28
C VAL A 94 -11.15 -0.59 -11.06
N ILE A 95 -10.24 -1.55 -11.29
CA ILE A 95 -9.49 -2.25 -10.24
C ILE A 95 -8.12 -1.61 -9.94
N GLY A 96 -7.67 -0.67 -10.78
CA GLY A 96 -6.41 0.05 -10.63
C GLY A 96 -6.25 1.19 -11.64
N LEU A 97 -5.53 2.26 -11.25
CA LEU A 97 -5.27 3.41 -12.11
C LEU A 97 -3.91 4.06 -11.83
N GLY A 98 -2.89 3.69 -12.61
CA GLY A 98 -1.51 4.17 -12.42
C GLY A 98 -0.68 3.19 -11.59
N ILE A 99 0.22 3.71 -10.76
CA ILE A 99 1.12 2.89 -9.94
C ILE A 99 0.53 2.69 -8.56
N PHE A 100 0.41 1.43 -8.12
CA PHE A 100 0.02 1.11 -6.75
C PHE A 100 1.13 1.54 -5.79
N ILE A 101 0.83 2.52 -4.93
CA ILE A 101 1.81 3.10 -4.00
C ILE A 101 1.64 2.61 -2.56
N GLY A 102 0.54 1.94 -2.23
CA GLY A 102 0.30 1.41 -0.90
C GLY A 102 -1.16 1.39 -0.48
N SER A 103 -1.37 1.22 0.82
CA SER A 103 -2.69 1.01 1.44
C SER A 103 -2.76 1.72 2.79
N ILE A 104 -3.96 2.12 3.21
CA ILE A 104 -4.22 2.44 4.62
C ILE A 104 -4.61 1.15 5.35
N ILE A 105 -3.77 0.71 6.30
CA ILE A 105 -4.03 -0.46 7.15
C ILE A 105 -4.01 0.00 8.61
N LYS A 106 -5.09 -0.25 9.36
CA LYS A 106 -5.24 0.19 10.75
C LYS A 106 -4.89 1.69 10.93
N LYS A 107 -5.36 2.54 10.01
CA LYS A 107 -5.11 3.99 9.95
C LYS A 107 -3.65 4.42 9.69
N ARG A 108 -2.73 3.50 9.38
CA ARG A 108 -1.36 3.81 8.98
C ARG A 108 -1.19 3.62 7.48
N PHE A 109 -0.37 4.46 6.85
CA PHE A 109 0.05 4.23 5.47
C PHE A 109 1.10 3.13 5.43
N VAL A 110 0.82 2.10 4.64
CA VAL A 110 1.75 1.01 4.32
C VAL A 110 2.16 1.19 2.86
N PRO A 111 3.40 1.61 2.57
CA PRO A 111 3.85 1.77 1.20
C PRO A 111 3.91 0.41 0.49
N SER A 112 3.71 0.43 -0.83
CA SER A 112 4.00 -0.74 -1.65
C SER A 112 5.52 -0.95 -1.76
N PRO A 113 5.99 -2.20 -1.91
CA PRO A 113 7.41 -2.47 -2.22
C PRO A 113 7.89 -1.70 -3.45
N HIS A 114 7.01 -1.54 -4.44
CA HIS A 114 7.31 -0.82 -5.68
C HIS A 114 7.52 0.69 -5.48
N LEU A 115 6.76 1.33 -4.60
CA LEU A 115 6.98 2.74 -4.26
C LEU A 115 8.39 2.94 -3.67
N LEU A 116 8.78 2.09 -2.72
CA LEU A 116 10.09 2.18 -2.07
C LEU A 116 11.22 1.89 -3.05
N GLU A 117 11.05 0.89 -3.93
CA GLU A 117 12.01 0.60 -5.01
C GLU A 117 12.22 1.82 -5.91
N ILE A 118 11.13 2.46 -6.36
CA ILE A 118 11.21 3.68 -7.17
C ILE A 118 11.97 4.78 -6.42
N ILE A 119 11.63 5.03 -5.15
CA ILE A 119 12.30 6.05 -4.35
C ILE A 119 13.79 5.74 -4.25
N TYR A 120 14.17 4.58 -3.70
CA TYR A 120 15.56 4.21 -3.43
C TYR A 120 16.43 4.23 -4.67
N ARG A 121 15.95 3.68 -5.80
CA ARG A 121 16.71 3.66 -7.06
C ARG A 121 16.86 5.05 -7.66
N SER A 122 15.91 5.95 -7.43
CA SER A 122 15.92 7.26 -8.07
C SER A 122 16.76 8.29 -7.32
N ILE A 123 16.80 8.21 -5.99
CA ILE A 123 17.62 9.11 -5.16
C ILE A 123 18.95 8.46 -4.72
N ASN A 124 19.15 7.18 -5.04
CA ASN A 124 20.31 6.37 -4.66
C ASN A 124 20.59 6.39 -3.14
N LYS A 125 19.53 6.33 -2.33
CA LYS A 125 19.60 6.47 -0.86
C LYS A 125 18.53 5.64 -0.17
N ILE A 126 18.96 4.60 0.53
CA ILE A 126 18.11 3.70 1.30
C ILE A 126 17.91 4.27 2.70
N ARG A 127 16.64 4.35 3.15
CA ARG A 127 16.22 4.85 4.47
C ARG A 127 15.02 4.06 4.98
N GLY A 128 14.98 3.78 6.28
CA GLY A 128 13.89 3.02 6.92
C GLY A 128 13.75 1.63 6.34
N ALA A 129 14.83 0.85 6.38
CA ALA A 129 14.88 -0.48 5.82
C ALA A 129 15.80 -1.42 6.61
N VAL A 130 15.67 -2.71 6.33
CA VAL A 130 16.63 -3.76 6.70
C VAL A 130 16.97 -4.60 5.48
N SER A 131 18.20 -5.11 5.41
CA SER A 131 18.57 -6.13 4.42
C SER A 131 18.54 -7.53 5.05
N ALA A 132 18.10 -8.50 4.28
CA ALA A 132 17.95 -9.88 4.68
C ALA A 132 18.94 -10.79 3.96
N GLU A 133 19.49 -11.77 4.69
CA GLU A 133 20.20 -12.91 4.13
C GLU A 133 19.26 -13.78 3.27
N LYS A 134 19.81 -14.57 2.35
CA LYS A 134 19.06 -15.34 1.34
C LYS A 134 17.92 -16.20 1.91
N ASP A 135 18.15 -16.87 3.03
CA ASP A 135 17.11 -17.67 3.69
C ASP A 135 16.01 -16.80 4.31
N GLY A 136 16.36 -15.60 4.77
CA GLY A 136 15.41 -14.59 5.23
C GLY A 136 14.54 -14.08 4.09
N VAL A 137 15.16 -13.71 2.97
CA VAL A 137 14.47 -13.29 1.74
C VAL A 137 13.43 -14.33 1.32
N LYS A 138 13.85 -15.59 1.21
CA LYS A 138 12.96 -16.69 0.84
C LYS A 138 11.78 -16.79 1.79
N ASN A 139 12.02 -16.85 3.10
CA ASN A 139 10.95 -16.97 4.09
C ASN A 139 10.00 -15.77 4.06
N PHE A 140 10.53 -14.55 3.92
CA PHE A 140 9.74 -13.33 3.87
C PHE A 140 8.82 -13.30 2.64
N LEU A 141 9.32 -13.71 1.47
CA LEU A 141 8.53 -13.89 0.24
C LEU A 141 7.51 -15.04 0.31
N TYR A 142 7.47 -15.82 1.38
CA TYR A 142 6.39 -16.77 1.69
C TYR A 142 5.42 -16.24 2.77
N GLY A 143 5.50 -14.95 3.09
CA GLY A 143 4.63 -14.30 4.08
C GLY A 143 5.03 -14.56 5.53
N LYS A 144 6.25 -15.02 5.79
CA LYS A 144 6.78 -15.18 7.16
C LYS A 144 7.49 -13.92 7.63
N ASP A 145 7.59 -13.78 8.95
CA ASP A 145 8.37 -12.73 9.58
C ASP A 145 9.88 -12.90 9.31
N LEU A 146 10.59 -11.78 9.29
CA LEU A 146 12.05 -11.79 9.26
C LEU A 146 12.56 -12.08 10.67
N LEU A 147 13.51 -12.99 10.80
CA LEU A 147 14.13 -13.37 12.08
C LEU A 147 15.50 -12.70 12.26
N TYR A 148 15.96 -12.55 13.50
CA TYR A 148 17.28 -11.98 13.82
C TYR A 148 18.43 -12.61 13.05
N ARG A 149 18.46 -13.95 12.94
CA ARG A 149 19.51 -14.69 12.21
C ARG A 149 19.64 -14.29 10.74
N SER A 150 18.55 -13.78 10.16
CA SER A 150 18.49 -13.38 8.76
C SER A 150 18.74 -11.88 8.56
N LEU A 151 18.83 -11.09 9.62
CA LEU A 151 19.10 -9.65 9.54
C LEU A 151 20.57 -9.41 9.18
N LYS A 152 20.81 -8.75 8.05
CA LYS A 152 22.14 -8.35 7.61
C LYS A 152 22.48 -6.93 8.04
N ASP A 153 21.89 -5.94 7.39
CA ASP A 153 22.11 -4.51 7.64
C ASP A 153 20.85 -3.79 8.08
N LEU A 154 21.04 -2.63 8.70
CA LEU A 154 20.00 -1.74 9.21
C LEU A 154 20.19 -0.36 8.59
N TYR A 155 19.13 0.23 8.05
CA TYR A 155 19.14 1.52 7.39
C TYR A 155 18.22 2.50 8.15
N PRO A 156 18.77 3.35 9.03
CA PRO A 156 18.01 4.36 9.76
C PRO A 156 17.22 5.31 8.85
N PRO A 157 16.15 5.95 9.34
CA PRO A 157 15.62 5.88 10.71
C PRO A 157 14.82 4.60 10.96
N LEU A 158 14.89 4.05 12.18
CA LEU A 158 14.24 2.80 12.57
C LEU A 158 13.74 2.89 14.02
N GLU A 159 12.42 2.94 14.21
CA GLU A 159 11.77 2.90 15.52
C GLU A 159 10.80 1.72 15.58
N LYS A 160 10.59 1.17 16.78
CA LYS A 160 9.60 0.13 17.00
C LYS A 160 8.21 0.57 16.51
N GLY A 161 7.57 -0.29 15.73
CA GLY A 161 6.26 -0.06 15.12
C GLY A 161 6.33 0.61 13.75
N ASP A 162 7.51 0.96 13.25
CA ASP A 162 7.66 1.54 11.91
C ASP A 162 7.39 0.53 10.81
N ILE A 163 6.76 1.02 9.74
CA ILE A 163 6.64 0.28 8.49
C ILE A 163 7.88 0.54 7.64
N ILE A 164 8.70 -0.48 7.49
CA ILE A 164 10.02 -0.39 6.87
C ILE A 164 10.14 -1.32 5.67
N ALA A 165 11.07 -1.03 4.78
CA ALA A 165 11.41 -1.93 3.67
C ALA A 165 12.21 -3.14 4.17
N VAL A 166 11.99 -4.28 3.52
CA VAL A 166 12.88 -5.44 3.60
C VAL A 166 13.54 -5.60 2.25
N LEU A 167 14.87 -5.67 2.24
CA LEU A 167 15.70 -5.73 1.04
C LEU A 167 16.37 -7.10 0.91
N ASP A 168 16.60 -7.54 -0.32
CA ASP A 168 17.60 -8.57 -0.57
C ASP A 168 19.01 -7.98 -0.39
N LYS A 169 19.89 -8.67 0.34
CA LYS A 169 21.28 -8.21 0.54
C LYS A 169 22.11 -8.23 -0.74
N ASP A 170 21.75 -9.02 -1.74
CA ASP A 170 22.59 -9.26 -2.92
C ASP A 170 22.47 -8.14 -3.95
N ASP A 171 21.27 -7.60 -4.16
CA ASP A 171 20.99 -6.56 -5.16
C ASP A 171 20.28 -5.31 -4.60
N TYR A 172 19.99 -5.30 -3.29
CA TYR A 172 19.26 -4.25 -2.58
C TYR A 172 17.85 -3.98 -3.13
N SER A 173 17.26 -4.93 -3.85
CA SER A 173 15.87 -4.82 -4.30
C SER A 173 14.90 -4.97 -3.12
N VAL A 174 13.84 -4.17 -3.15
CA VAL A 174 12.78 -4.21 -2.14
C VAL A 174 11.91 -5.45 -2.36
N ILE A 175 12.04 -6.44 -1.47
CA ILE A 175 11.27 -7.69 -1.53
C ILE A 175 9.92 -7.57 -0.83
N GLY A 176 9.74 -6.55 0.00
CA GLY A 176 8.53 -6.35 0.78
C GLY A 176 8.65 -5.22 1.79
N VAL A 177 7.62 -5.06 2.61
CA VAL A 177 7.56 -4.14 3.74
C VAL A 177 7.03 -4.88 4.97
N GLY A 178 7.46 -4.43 6.15
CA GLY A 178 7.06 -5.02 7.41
C GLY A 178 7.11 -4.05 8.57
N GLU A 179 6.52 -4.45 9.68
CA GLU A 179 6.52 -3.68 10.92
C GLU A 179 7.71 -4.07 11.79
N LEU A 180 8.55 -3.08 12.14
CA LEU A 180 9.70 -3.31 13.01
C LEU A 180 9.24 -3.60 14.44
N LEU A 181 9.67 -4.73 15.02
CA LEU A 181 9.16 -5.22 16.30
C LEU A 181 9.93 -4.70 17.52
N GLU A 182 11.15 -4.18 17.31
CA GLU A 182 12.03 -3.70 18.37
C GLU A 182 12.87 -2.52 17.88
N ASP A 183 13.32 -1.67 18.81
CA ASP A 183 14.17 -0.53 18.48
C ASP A 183 15.60 -0.96 18.10
N LEU A 184 16.28 -0.10 17.34
CA LEU A 184 17.61 -0.35 16.80
C LEU A 184 18.63 -0.78 17.88
N GLU A 185 18.64 -0.11 19.04
CA GLU A 185 19.55 -0.41 20.14
C GLU A 185 19.34 -1.84 20.66
N LYS A 186 18.08 -2.21 20.90
CA LYS A 186 17.71 -3.55 21.37
C LYS A 186 18.05 -4.60 20.32
N ILE A 187 17.83 -4.30 19.04
CA ILE A 187 18.22 -5.18 17.93
C ILE A 187 19.72 -5.46 17.95
N MET A 188 20.54 -4.43 18.10
CA MET A 188 22.00 -4.55 18.13
C MET A 188 22.50 -5.36 19.34
N ILE A 189 21.84 -5.22 20.50
CA ILE A 189 22.15 -6.00 21.70
C ILE A 189 21.79 -7.47 21.48
N LEU A 190 20.57 -7.76 21.05
CA LEU A 190 20.05 -9.13 20.92
C LEU A 190 20.74 -9.92 19.80
N LYS A 191 21.17 -9.25 18.71
CA LYS A 191 21.89 -9.88 17.59
C LYS A 191 23.19 -10.59 18.02
N ARG A 192 23.78 -10.23 19.17
CA ARG A 192 25.00 -10.85 19.70
C ARG A 192 24.75 -12.16 20.46
N ASP A 193 23.50 -12.43 20.84
CA ASP A 193 23.13 -13.59 21.64
C ASP A 193 22.33 -14.58 20.81
N LYS A 194 22.96 -15.74 20.53
CA LYS A 194 22.38 -16.81 19.69
C LYS A 194 21.03 -17.32 20.19
N ARG A 195 20.70 -17.13 21.48
CA ARG A 195 19.39 -17.52 22.03
C ARG A 195 18.23 -16.79 21.36
N TYR A 196 18.46 -15.61 20.78
CA TYR A 196 17.44 -14.80 20.11
C TYR A 196 17.45 -14.93 18.58
N GLU A 197 18.28 -15.81 18.00
CA GLU A 197 18.46 -15.89 16.55
C GLU A 197 17.15 -16.20 15.78
N ASN A 198 16.22 -16.91 16.43
CA ASN A 198 14.92 -17.28 15.87
C ASN A 198 13.79 -16.35 16.29
N MET A 199 14.08 -15.28 17.04
CA MET A 199 13.07 -14.28 17.40
C MET A 199 12.76 -13.40 16.16
N PRO A 200 11.48 -13.10 15.90
CA PRO A 200 11.10 -12.21 14.81
C PRO A 200 11.54 -10.78 15.12
N ILE A 201 12.01 -10.09 14.09
CA ILE A 201 12.46 -8.70 14.16
C ILE A 201 11.62 -7.77 13.28
N VAL A 202 11.12 -8.28 12.16
CA VAL A 202 10.19 -7.55 11.30
C VAL A 202 8.99 -8.44 11.01
N ALA A 203 7.81 -8.01 11.44
CA ALA A 203 6.56 -8.69 11.13
C ALA A 203 6.18 -8.43 9.67
N ASN A 204 5.86 -9.47 8.92
CA ASN A 204 5.50 -9.34 7.51
C ASN A 204 4.16 -8.60 7.36
N VAL A 205 4.14 -7.54 6.52
CA VAL A 205 2.91 -6.80 6.20
C VAL A 205 2.53 -6.98 4.74
N MET A 206 3.50 -6.85 3.82
CA MET A 206 3.29 -7.07 2.39
C MET A 206 4.61 -7.46 1.72
N ASP A 207 4.65 -8.61 1.03
CA ASP A 207 5.81 -9.10 0.29
C ASP A 207 5.49 -9.33 -1.19
N LEU A 208 6.50 -9.31 -2.07
CA LEU A 208 6.27 -9.51 -3.51
C LEU A 208 5.68 -10.89 -3.85
N GLY A 209 5.89 -11.90 -3.01
CA GLY A 209 5.30 -13.22 -3.21
C GLY A 209 3.78 -13.20 -3.09
N ILE A 210 3.18 -12.16 -2.48
CA ILE A 210 1.73 -12.02 -2.38
C ILE A 210 1.06 -12.02 -3.76
N TYR A 211 1.73 -11.48 -4.79
CA TYR A 211 1.23 -11.46 -6.17
C TYR A 211 1.19 -12.85 -6.82
N LEU A 212 1.99 -13.80 -6.33
CA LEU A 212 1.99 -15.19 -6.80
C LEU A 212 1.01 -16.06 -6.00
N ARG A 213 0.82 -15.75 -4.72
CA ARG A 213 -0.05 -16.52 -3.80
C ARG A 213 -1.53 -16.14 -3.92
N ALA A 214 -1.83 -14.85 -4.08
CA ALA A 214 -3.19 -14.35 -4.07
C ALA A 214 -3.67 -14.04 -5.49
N GLN A 215 -4.24 -15.05 -6.16
CA GLN A 215 -4.91 -14.88 -7.47
C GLN A 215 -6.10 -13.90 -7.43
N HIS A 216 -6.56 -13.49 -6.23
CA HIS A 216 -7.76 -12.66 -6.01
C HIS A 216 -7.46 -11.21 -5.59
N MET A 217 -6.20 -10.79 -5.49
CA MET A 217 -5.89 -9.43 -4.98
C MET A 217 -6.39 -8.30 -5.89
N PHE A 218 -6.71 -8.62 -7.15
CA PHE A 218 -7.23 -7.71 -8.17
C PHE A 218 -8.67 -8.01 -8.59
N ILE A 219 -9.29 -9.06 -8.04
CA ILE A 219 -10.65 -9.51 -8.37
C ILE A 219 -11.32 -9.87 -7.04
N GLU A 220 -12.11 -8.94 -6.50
CA GLU A 220 -13.05 -9.23 -5.38
C GLU A 220 -14.37 -9.74 -5.95
#